data_AF-A0A929KZT9-F1
#
_entry.id   AF-A0A929KZT9-F1
#
_cell.length_a   1.000
_cell.length_b   1.000
_cell.length_c   1.000
_cell.angle_alpha   90.00
_cell.angle_beta   90.00
_cell.angle_gamma   90.00
#
_symmetry.space_group_name_H-M   'P 1'
#
loop_
_entity.id
_entity.type
_entity.pdbx_description
1 polymer ?
#
loop_
_entity_poly.entity_id
_entity_poly.type
_entity_poly.pdbx_seq_one_letter_code
_entity_poly.pdbx_strand_id
1 'polypeptide(L)'
;MKKVLLSAVLLVSIVAYAVAAGVDGAWKGLVEGQYNLTLTLKTEGDKLTGTFNLVDNNPKGENPDDAGYTPFVAAQLGKNAITEGKVDGDNITFTTTFNGKPVVYKGVIAEGKLTLTTTFNGSPQKVTLKLPKA
;
A
#
# COMPACT_ATOMS: atom_id res chain seq x y z
N MET A 1 -2.05 59.46 -7.29
CA MET A 1 -1.65 58.45 -8.30
C MET A 1 -0.98 57.30 -7.56
N LYS A 2 -1.59 56.12 -7.58
CA LYS A 2 -1.13 54.90 -6.90
C LYS A 2 0.14 54.37 -7.60
N LYS A 3 1.22 54.14 -6.87
CA LYS A 3 2.28 53.24 -7.32
C LYS A 3 2.43 52.15 -6.27
N VAL A 4 1.77 51.03 -6.55
CA VAL A 4 1.75 49.84 -5.71
C VAL A 4 3.11 49.14 -5.87
N LEU A 5 3.79 48.96 -4.74
CA LEU A 5 4.92 48.06 -4.57
C LEU A 5 4.48 46.63 -4.88
N LEU A 6 5.27 45.84 -5.60
CA LEU A 6 5.52 44.42 -5.34
C LEU A 6 6.54 43.90 -6.38
N SER A 7 7.82 43.79 -5.98
CA SER A 7 8.83 43.10 -6.78
C SER A 7 9.19 41.78 -6.11
N ALA A 8 8.85 40.70 -6.83
CA ALA A 8 9.49 39.39 -6.87
C ALA A 8 9.82 38.70 -5.52
N VAL A 9 8.88 37.90 -5.01
CA VAL A 9 9.23 36.74 -4.17
C VAL A 9 9.73 35.64 -5.11
N LEU A 10 11.03 35.37 -5.05
CA LEU A 10 11.68 34.22 -5.67
C LEU A 10 11.21 32.95 -4.94
N LEU A 11 10.23 32.24 -5.52
CA LEU A 11 9.82 30.90 -5.11
C LEU A 11 10.91 29.91 -5.57
N VAL A 12 11.95 29.73 -4.76
CA VAL A 12 12.89 28.62 -4.90
C VAL A 12 12.14 27.34 -4.55
N SER A 13 11.58 26.68 -5.56
CA SER A 13 11.11 25.31 -5.45
C SER A 13 12.34 24.42 -5.33
N ILE A 14 12.77 24.18 -4.09
CA ILE A 14 13.73 23.12 -3.79
C ILE A 14 13.04 21.81 -4.16
N VAL A 15 13.35 21.29 -5.35
CA VAL A 15 13.05 19.91 -5.69
C VAL A 15 13.99 19.07 -4.84
N ALA A 16 13.53 18.72 -3.64
CA ALA A 16 14.20 17.73 -2.82
C ALA A 16 14.08 16.40 -3.57
N TYR A 17 15.16 15.99 -4.22
CA TYR A 17 15.32 14.59 -4.61
C TYR A 17 15.50 13.80 -3.32
N ALA A 18 14.38 13.48 -2.67
CA ALA A 18 14.35 12.43 -1.68
C ALA A 18 14.85 11.18 -2.40
N VAL A 19 16.04 10.71 -2.03
CA VAL A 19 16.46 9.35 -2.36
C VAL A 19 15.38 8.48 -1.73
N ALA A 20 14.45 8.01 -2.55
CA ALA A 20 13.37 7.16 -2.09
C ALA A 20 14.02 6.02 -1.31
N ALA A 21 13.72 5.91 -0.01
CA ALA A 21 14.04 4.70 0.71
C ALA A 21 13.50 3.55 -0.14
N GLY A 22 14.37 2.60 -0.54
CA GLY A 22 14.10 1.66 -1.62
C GLY A 22 12.69 1.08 -1.51
N VAL A 23 11.78 1.54 -2.36
CA VAL A 23 10.37 1.10 -2.39
C VAL A 23 10.31 -0.34 -2.88
N ASP A 24 11.22 -0.67 -3.79
CA ASP A 24 11.36 -1.99 -4.40
C ASP A 24 11.65 -3.07 -3.37
N GLY A 25 11.00 -4.21 -3.55
CA GLY A 25 11.22 -5.39 -2.72
C GLY A 25 9.92 -6.05 -2.27
N ALA A 26 10.09 -7.17 -1.55
CA ALA A 26 8.98 -7.95 -1.01
C ALA A 26 8.74 -7.59 0.46
N TRP A 27 7.79 -6.69 0.70
CA TRP A 27 7.37 -6.26 2.03
C TRP A 27 6.44 -7.30 2.66
N LYS A 28 6.70 -7.70 3.90
CA LYS A 28 5.92 -8.73 4.60
C LYS A 28 5.32 -8.22 5.90
N GLY A 29 4.14 -8.71 6.25
CA GLY A 29 3.49 -8.42 7.52
C GLY A 29 2.26 -9.29 7.78
N LEU A 30 1.61 -9.04 8.92
CA LEU A 30 0.40 -9.75 9.34
C LEU A 30 -0.80 -8.81 9.28
N VAL A 31 -1.90 -9.30 8.72
CA VAL A 31 -3.21 -8.64 8.73
C VAL A 31 -4.09 -9.38 9.73
N GLU A 32 -4.70 -8.63 10.65
CA GLU A 32 -5.57 -9.16 11.72
C GLU A 32 -4.92 -10.27 12.58
N GLY A 33 -3.58 -10.36 12.59
CA GLY A 33 -2.83 -11.40 13.30
C GLY A 33 -2.92 -12.80 12.68
N GLN A 34 -3.75 -13.01 11.66
CA GLN A 34 -4.00 -14.31 11.04
C GLN A 34 -3.37 -14.44 9.65
N TYR A 35 -3.54 -13.42 8.79
CA TYR A 35 -3.17 -13.53 7.38
C TYR A 35 -1.77 -12.99 7.12
N ASN A 36 -0.92 -13.79 6.50
CA ASN A 36 0.37 -13.34 5.98
C ASN A 36 0.15 -12.52 4.72
N LEU A 37 0.58 -11.26 4.73
CA LEU A 37 0.63 -10.39 3.56
C LEU A 37 2.07 -10.32 3.05
N THR A 38 2.24 -10.59 1.76
CA THR A 38 3.44 -10.25 0.99
C THR A 38 3.07 -9.27 -0.11
N LEU A 39 3.61 -8.05 -0.04
CA LEU A 39 3.49 -7.00 -1.05
C LEU A 39 4.83 -6.86 -1.77
N THR A 40 4.89 -7.30 -3.03
CA THR A 40 6.08 -7.14 -3.86
C THR A 40 5.94 -5.88 -4.69
N LEU A 41 6.84 -4.92 -4.50
CA LEU A 41 6.82 -3.62 -5.16
C LEU A 41 8.00 -3.47 -6.12
N LYS A 42 7.77 -2.76 -7.22
CA LYS A 42 8.80 -2.33 -8.17
C LYS A 42 8.46 -0.94 -8.71
N THR A 43 9.45 -0.08 -8.74
CA THR A 43 9.35 1.30 -9.24
C THR A 43 10.04 1.46 -10.59
N GLU A 44 9.42 2.26 -11.46
CA GLU A 44 10.00 2.71 -12.73
C GLU A 44 9.66 4.21 -12.87
N GLY A 45 10.58 5.08 -12.44
CA GLY A 45 10.26 6.50 -12.27
C GLY A 45 9.27 6.73 -11.12
N ASP A 46 8.16 7.42 -11.39
CA ASP A 46 7.07 7.65 -10.43
C ASP A 46 6.02 6.52 -10.43
N LYS A 47 6.08 5.60 -11.39
CA LYS A 47 5.16 4.48 -11.50
C LYS A 47 5.51 3.39 -10.50
N LEU A 48 4.50 2.95 -9.74
CA LEU A 48 4.59 1.80 -8.85
C LEU A 48 3.83 0.63 -9.46
N THR A 49 4.50 -0.51 -9.55
CA THR A 49 3.90 -1.79 -9.92
C THR A 49 4.13 -2.80 -8.82
N GLY A 50 3.38 -3.89 -8.82
CA GLY A 50 3.56 -4.90 -7.81
C GLY A 50 2.45 -5.92 -7.73
N THR A 51 2.62 -6.82 -6.76
CA THR A 51 1.67 -7.87 -6.47
C THR A 51 1.39 -7.91 -4.98
N PHE A 52 0.10 -7.98 -4.64
CA PHE A 52 -0.43 -8.08 -3.30
C PHE A 52 -0.87 -9.53 -3.07
N ASN A 53 -0.24 -10.24 -2.14
CA ASN A 53 -0.53 -11.65 -1.88
C ASN A 53 -0.88 -11.87 -0.40
N LEU A 54 -2.11 -12.28 -0.13
CA LEU A 54 -2.56 -12.70 1.20
C LEU A 54 -2.62 -14.23 1.28
N VAL A 55 -2.11 -14.78 2.38
CA VAL A 55 -2.14 -16.21 2.68
C VAL A 55 -2.73 -16.39 4.07
N ASP A 56 -3.78 -17.19 4.20
CA ASP A 56 -4.28 -17.61 5.51
C ASP A 56 -3.34 -18.66 6.12
N ASN A 57 -2.88 -18.40 7.34
CA ASN A 57 -1.98 -19.31 8.06
C ASN A 57 -2.72 -20.32 8.92
N ASN A 58 -4.06 -20.31 8.95
CA ASN A 58 -4.84 -21.34 9.61
C ASN A 58 -5.17 -22.47 8.62
N PRO A 59 -4.40 -23.57 8.57
CA PRO A 59 -4.66 -24.70 7.66
C PRO A 59 -5.90 -25.52 8.04
N LYS A 60 -6.56 -25.23 9.17
CA LYS A 60 -7.73 -25.98 9.64
C LYS A 60 -9.04 -25.22 9.36
N GLY A 61 -9.73 -25.66 8.33
CA GLY A 61 -11.18 -25.52 8.21
C GLY A 61 -11.90 -26.39 9.24
N GLU A 62 -11.97 -25.94 10.50
CA GLU A 62 -12.87 -26.49 11.52
C GLU A 62 -13.89 -25.41 11.93
N ASN A 63 -14.83 -25.09 11.02
CA ASN A 63 -16.28 -25.21 11.22
C ASN A 63 -17.02 -24.54 10.03
N PRO A 64 -17.80 -25.27 9.22
CA PRO A 64 -18.77 -24.68 8.30
C PRO A 64 -20.07 -24.50 9.08
N ASP A 65 -20.25 -23.37 9.76
CA ASP A 65 -21.59 -22.95 10.16
C ASP A 65 -22.04 -21.77 9.30
N ASP A 66 -23.36 -21.69 9.10
CA ASP A 66 -24.09 -20.83 8.15
C ASP A 66 -23.97 -19.31 8.40
N ALA A 67 -22.89 -18.86 9.05
CA ALA A 67 -22.59 -17.46 9.35
C ALA A 67 -21.59 -16.79 8.39
N GLY A 68 -21.21 -17.46 7.29
CA GLY A 68 -20.57 -16.78 6.15
C GLY A 68 -19.06 -16.60 6.23
N TYR A 69 -18.34 -17.42 7.00
CA TYR A 69 -16.89 -17.52 6.84
C TYR A 69 -16.56 -18.53 5.74
N THR A 70 -16.03 -18.06 4.61
CA THR A 70 -15.52 -18.94 3.56
C THR A 70 -14.02 -18.66 3.34
N PRO A 71 -13.21 -19.69 3.05
CA PRO A 71 -11.81 -19.57 2.56
C PRO A 71 -11.63 -18.67 1.32
N PHE A 72 -12.73 -18.15 0.80
CA PHE A 72 -12.88 -17.20 -0.29
C PHE A 72 -12.11 -15.90 -0.05
N VAL A 73 -11.92 -15.40 1.17
CA VAL A 73 -11.21 -14.11 1.35
C VAL A 73 -9.73 -14.23 0.99
N ALA A 74 -9.03 -15.28 1.43
CA ALA A 74 -7.65 -15.55 1.03
C ALA A 74 -7.52 -16.08 -0.41
N ALA A 75 -8.53 -16.82 -0.91
CA ALA A 75 -8.54 -17.35 -2.27
C ALA A 75 -8.92 -16.29 -3.35
N GLN A 76 -9.84 -15.35 -3.09
CA GLN A 76 -10.14 -14.19 -3.95
C GLN A 76 -9.10 -13.08 -3.83
N LEU A 77 -8.50 -12.89 -2.66
CA LEU A 77 -7.36 -11.96 -2.51
C LEU A 77 -6.03 -12.56 -2.97
N GLY A 78 -6.03 -13.83 -3.38
CA GLY A 78 -4.88 -14.51 -3.98
C GLY A 78 -4.22 -13.62 -5.03
N LYS A 79 -2.88 -13.51 -4.96
CA LYS A 79 -2.00 -12.65 -5.78
C LYS A 79 -2.74 -11.67 -6.71
N ASN A 80 -3.09 -10.50 -6.20
CA ASN A 80 -3.67 -9.41 -6.98
C ASN A 80 -2.57 -8.48 -7.51
N ALA A 81 -2.64 -8.13 -8.79
CA ALA A 81 -1.77 -7.12 -9.37
C ALA A 81 -2.21 -5.72 -8.94
N ILE A 82 -1.24 -4.83 -8.73
CA ILE A 82 -1.51 -3.40 -8.64
C ILE A 82 -1.93 -2.93 -10.04
N THR A 83 -3.10 -2.29 -10.14
CA THR A 83 -3.62 -1.77 -11.41
C THR A 83 -3.21 -0.34 -11.66
N GLU A 84 -3.04 0.44 -10.60
CA GLU A 84 -2.60 1.83 -10.64
C GLU A 84 -1.72 2.08 -9.43
N GLY A 85 -0.52 2.61 -9.64
CA GLY A 85 0.41 2.83 -8.55
C GLY A 85 1.32 4.01 -8.81
N LYS A 86 1.52 4.83 -7.78
CA LYS A 86 2.39 6.00 -7.79
C LYS A 86 3.28 6.02 -6.55
N VAL A 87 4.53 6.45 -6.74
CA VAL A 87 5.45 6.84 -5.67
C VAL A 87 5.65 8.36 -5.68
N ASP A 88 5.68 8.95 -4.49
CA ASP A 88 5.95 10.37 -4.26
C ASP A 88 6.78 10.53 -2.98
N GLY A 89 8.11 10.46 -3.13
CA GLY A 89 9.05 10.37 -2.03
C GLY A 89 8.77 9.14 -1.15
N ASP A 90 8.51 9.37 0.13
CA ASP A 90 8.16 8.32 1.10
C ASP A 90 6.70 7.87 1.03
N ASN A 91 5.87 8.55 0.24
CA ASN A 91 4.47 8.22 0.09
C ASN A 91 4.27 7.32 -1.13
N ILE A 92 3.42 6.31 -0.98
CA ILE A 92 2.93 5.51 -2.10
C ILE A 92 1.41 5.52 -2.12
N THR A 93 0.82 5.42 -3.30
CA THR A 93 -0.61 5.17 -3.45
C THR A 93 -0.79 4.12 -4.52
N PHE A 94 -1.62 3.11 -4.26
CA PHE A 94 -1.92 2.12 -5.27
C PHE A 94 -3.33 1.55 -5.14
N THR A 95 -3.83 1.00 -6.23
CA THR A 95 -5.15 0.37 -6.32
C THR A 95 -4.98 -1.12 -6.61
N THR A 96 -5.73 -1.95 -5.90
CA THR A 96 -5.98 -3.36 -6.25
C THR A 96 -7.47 -3.55 -6.56
N THR A 97 -7.84 -4.73 -7.06
CA THR A 97 -9.26 -5.08 -7.28
C THR A 97 -9.65 -6.21 -6.34
N PHE A 98 -10.76 -6.05 -5.63
CA PHE A 98 -11.37 -7.10 -4.82
C PHE A 98 -12.85 -7.23 -5.18
N ASN A 99 -13.29 -8.44 -5.55
CA ASN A 99 -14.66 -8.69 -6.04
C ASN A 99 -15.09 -7.73 -7.17
N GLY A 100 -14.17 -7.41 -8.08
CA GLY A 100 -14.43 -6.48 -9.20
C GLY A 100 -14.54 -5.01 -8.80
N LYS A 101 -14.32 -4.66 -7.52
CA LYS A 101 -14.32 -3.28 -7.03
C LYS A 101 -12.90 -2.82 -6.71
N PRO A 102 -12.55 -1.55 -7.03
CA PRO A 102 -11.26 -1.01 -6.69
C PRO A 102 -11.12 -0.81 -5.18
N VAL A 103 -9.95 -1.16 -4.65
CA VAL A 103 -9.53 -0.90 -3.27
C VAL A 103 -8.27 -0.06 -3.29
N VAL A 104 -8.36 1.15 -2.75
CA VAL A 104 -7.24 2.11 -2.75
C VAL A 104 -6.46 1.99 -1.45
N TYR A 105 -5.14 1.91 -1.57
CA TYR A 105 -4.19 1.87 -0.47
C TYR A 105 -3.32 3.13 -0.50
N LYS A 106 -3.12 3.73 0.67
CA LYS A 106 -2.15 4.81 0.88
C LYS A 106 -1.06 4.31 1.81
N GLY A 107 0.19 4.45 1.40
CA GLY A 107 1.35 3.97 2.12
C GLY A 107 2.32 5.09 2.49
N VAL A 108 2.98 4.94 3.63
CA VAL A 108 4.13 5.76 4.04
C VAL A 108 5.28 4.83 4.42
N ILE A 109 6.47 5.07 3.86
CA ILE A 109 7.70 4.36 4.18
C ILE A 109 8.49 5.19 5.20
N ALA A 110 8.79 4.59 6.35
CA ALA A 110 9.61 5.22 7.37
C ALA A 110 10.34 4.14 8.17
N GLU A 111 11.62 4.37 8.48
CA GLU A 111 12.42 3.48 9.34
C GLU A 111 12.42 1.99 8.90
N GLY A 112 12.43 1.72 7.59
CA GLY A 112 12.38 0.36 7.03
C GLY A 112 11.02 -0.34 7.21
N LYS A 113 9.96 0.41 7.50
CA LYS A 113 8.57 -0.06 7.59
C LYS A 113 7.73 0.62 6.53
N LEU A 114 6.79 -0.12 5.95
CA LEU A 114 5.74 0.39 5.09
C LEU A 114 4.42 0.33 5.84
N THR A 115 3.84 1.48 6.17
CA THR A 115 2.52 1.55 6.79
C THR A 115 1.47 1.82 5.73
N LEU A 116 0.56 0.87 5.51
CA LEU A 116 -0.56 0.99 4.59
C LEU A 116 -1.85 1.32 5.34
N THR A 117 -2.66 2.18 4.75
CA THR A 117 -4.04 2.43 5.16
C THR A 117 -4.98 2.23 3.97
N THR A 118 -6.15 1.66 4.24
CA THR A 118 -7.23 1.51 3.26
C THR A 118 -8.58 1.56 3.97
N THR A 119 -9.66 1.84 3.25
CA THR A 119 -11.02 1.72 3.78
C THR A 119 -11.66 0.49 3.16
N PHE A 120 -11.99 -0.50 3.98
CA PHE A 120 -12.63 -1.74 3.55
C PHE A 120 -13.94 -1.90 4.31
N ASN A 121 -15.05 -2.11 3.58
CA ASN A 121 -16.41 -2.16 4.14
C ASN A 121 -16.77 -0.97 5.07
N GLY A 122 -16.28 0.23 4.72
CA GLY A 122 -16.52 1.46 5.51
C GLY A 122 -15.63 1.61 6.75
N SER A 123 -14.83 0.61 7.08
CA SER A 123 -13.92 0.62 8.21
C SER A 123 -12.48 0.91 7.78
N PRO A 124 -11.78 1.86 8.42
CA PRO A 124 -10.38 2.10 8.15
C PRO A 124 -9.54 0.92 8.66
N GLN A 125 -8.70 0.39 7.78
CA GLN A 125 -7.74 -0.67 8.06
C GLN A 125 -6.33 -0.10 7.99
N LYS A 126 -5.47 -0.51 8.92
CA LYS A 126 -4.04 -0.14 8.96
C LYS A 126 -3.20 -1.40 9.04
N VAL A 127 -2.22 -1.52 8.14
CA VAL A 127 -1.29 -2.66 8.09
C VAL A 127 0.14 -2.13 8.08
N THR A 128 1.02 -2.74 8.86
CA THR A 128 2.45 -2.41 8.85
C THR A 128 3.24 -3.58 8.29
N LEU A 129 4.00 -3.32 7.22
CA LEU A 129 4.87 -4.27 6.56
C LEU A 129 6.34 -3.92 6.81
N LYS A 130 7.22 -4.91 6.72
CA LYS A 130 8.66 -4.74 6.84
C LYS A 130 9.35 -5.43 5.68
N LEU A 131 10.48 -4.87 5.22
CA LEU A 131 11.40 -5.61 4.38
C LEU A 131 11.99 -6.78 5.21
N PRO A 132 11.97 -8.02 4.71
CA PRO A 132 12.70 -9.12 5.31
C PRO A 132 14.16 -8.71 5.46
N LYS A 133 14.74 -8.94 6.64
CA LYS A 133 16.20 -8.90 6.76
C LYS A 133 16.77 -10.03 5.91
N ALA A 134 17.80 -9.72 5.13
CA ALA A 134 18.59 -10.71 4.43
C ALA A 134 19.24 -11.70 5.41
#